data_AF-A0AAV1SDE5-F1
#
_entry.id   AF-A0AAV1SDE5-F1
#
_cell.length_a   1.000
_cell.length_b   1.000
_cell.length_c   1.000
_cell.angle_alpha   90.00
_cell.angle_beta   90.00
_cell.angle_gamma   90.00
#
_symmetry.space_group_name_H-M   'P 1'
#
loop_
_entity.id
_entity.type
_entity.pdbx_description
1 polymer ?
#
loop_
_entity_poly.entity_id
_entity_poly.type
_entity_poly.pdbx_seq_one_letter_code
_entity_poly.pdbx_strand_id
1 'polypeptide(L)'
;MEGVSEENKHKIVVAVDESEESMHALSWCLSNLISHESTTTLVLLYVKPPPALYSSFDVAVRMVSTDVITAVEKYGTDMVNSVMQRAEAIYGNVNTEICLTKEALKQVNVERVIGSGEAKDVICTTVEKIRPDTLVMGSHGYGFLKRAFLGSVSEYCAKRVKCPVVIVKHPQDK
;
A
#
# COMPACT_ATOMS: atom_id res chain seq x y z
N MET A 1 0.30 -40.72 -10.73
CA MET A 1 0.09 -39.74 -9.65
C MET A 1 0.07 -38.39 -10.31
N GLU A 2 -1.14 -37.94 -10.64
CA GLU A 2 -1.39 -36.68 -11.34
C GLU A 2 -1.02 -35.54 -10.39
N GLY A 3 0.04 -34.81 -10.75
CA GLY A 3 0.41 -33.57 -10.06
C GLY A 3 -0.70 -32.57 -10.30
N VAL A 4 -1.41 -32.21 -9.25
CA VAL A 4 -2.30 -31.05 -9.20
C VAL A 4 -1.47 -29.86 -9.70
N SER A 5 -1.85 -29.29 -10.85
CA SER A 5 -1.26 -28.07 -11.39
C SER A 5 -1.27 -27.01 -10.30
N GLU A 6 -0.11 -26.50 -9.88
CA GLU A 6 -0.09 -25.27 -9.09
C GLU A 6 -0.84 -24.21 -9.90
N GLU A 7 -2.03 -23.83 -9.44
CA GLU A 7 -2.75 -22.69 -9.99
C GLU A 7 -1.78 -21.52 -10.06
N ASN A 8 -1.61 -20.92 -11.26
CA ASN A 8 -0.83 -19.70 -11.42
C ASN A 8 -1.39 -18.64 -10.46
N LYS A 9 -0.73 -18.49 -9.31
CA LYS A 9 -1.08 -17.60 -8.21
C LYS A 9 -0.06 -16.49 -8.19
N HIS A 10 -0.49 -15.29 -8.54
CA HIS A 10 0.37 -14.11 -8.53
C HIS A 10 0.04 -13.27 -7.30
N LYS A 11 1.06 -12.90 -6.52
CA LYS A 11 0.90 -12.01 -5.37
C LYS A 11 1.54 -10.65 -5.65
N ILE A 12 0.72 -9.61 -5.53
CA ILE A 12 1.13 -8.22 -5.74
C ILE A 12 0.94 -7.47 -4.43
N VAL A 13 1.98 -6.80 -3.94
CA VAL A 13 1.87 -5.87 -2.82
C VAL A 13 1.78 -4.47 -3.38
N VAL A 14 0.79 -3.69 -2.96
CA VAL A 14 0.68 -2.26 -3.27
C VAL A 14 0.84 -1.47 -1.97
N ALA A 15 1.87 -0.64 -1.91
CA ALA A 15 2.07 0.29 -0.81
C ALA A 15 1.14 1.50 -1.00
N VAL A 16 0.22 1.70 -0.06
CA VAL A 16 -0.74 2.81 -0.05
C VAL A 16 -0.49 3.72 1.15
N ASP A 17 -0.80 5.00 0.99
CA ASP A 17 -0.75 6.04 2.03
C ASP A 17 -1.89 7.05 1.80
N GLU A 18 -1.83 8.23 2.41
CA GLU A 18 -2.86 9.27 2.27
C GLU A 18 -2.78 10.04 0.94
N SER A 19 -1.79 9.76 0.08
CA SER A 19 -1.50 10.54 -1.13
C SER A 19 -2.33 10.14 -2.35
N GLU A 20 -2.45 11.06 -3.31
CA GLU A 20 -3.07 10.77 -4.61
C GLU A 20 -2.18 9.85 -5.46
N GLU A 21 -0.87 9.99 -5.30
CA GLU A 21 0.16 9.25 -6.01
C GLU A 21 0.08 7.76 -5.72
N SER A 22 -0.12 7.36 -4.45
CA SER A 22 -0.27 5.95 -4.07
C SER A 22 -1.61 5.37 -4.52
N MET A 23 -2.69 6.17 -4.46
CA MET A 23 -4.01 5.79 -4.95
C MET A 23 -4.03 5.60 -6.48
N HIS A 24 -3.30 6.45 -7.20
CA HIS A 24 -3.09 6.30 -8.63
C HIS A 24 -2.26 5.06 -8.95
N ALA A 25 -1.20 4.78 -8.18
CA ALA A 25 -0.40 3.57 -8.34
C ALA A 25 -1.25 2.29 -8.17
N LEU A 26 -2.19 2.29 -7.22
CA LEU A 26 -3.17 1.21 -7.06
C LEU A 26 -4.06 1.08 -8.30
N SER A 27 -4.68 2.17 -8.76
CA SER A 27 -5.53 2.14 -9.97
C SER A 27 -4.76 1.64 -11.21
N TRP A 28 -3.53 2.10 -11.38
CA TRP A 28 -2.63 1.63 -12.44
C TRP A 28 -2.33 0.15 -12.30
N CYS A 29 -2.02 -0.34 -11.09
CA CYS A 29 -1.78 -1.75 -10.83
C CYS A 29 -2.97 -2.62 -11.25
N LEU A 30 -4.17 -2.24 -10.83
CA LEU A 30 -5.40 -2.97 -11.14
C LEU A 30 -5.66 -3.05 -12.66
N SER A 31 -5.26 -2.02 -13.39
CA SER A 31 -5.52 -1.91 -14.83
C SER A 31 -4.46 -2.59 -15.70
N ASN A 32 -3.24 -2.81 -15.18
CA ASN A 32 -2.10 -3.26 -15.98
C ASN A 32 -1.49 -4.59 -15.54
N LEU A 33 -1.58 -4.95 -14.25
CA LEU A 33 -0.92 -6.14 -13.71
C LEU A 33 -1.86 -7.31 -13.43
N ILE A 34 -3.18 -7.08 -13.47
CA ILE A 34 -4.16 -8.15 -13.26
C ILE A 34 -4.41 -8.86 -14.58
N SER A 35 -4.13 -10.17 -14.61
CA SER A 35 -4.40 -11.04 -15.75
C SER A 35 -5.64 -11.90 -15.52
N HIS A 36 -6.30 -12.29 -16.62
CA HIS A 36 -7.43 -13.22 -16.62
C HIS A 36 -7.01 -14.69 -16.46
N GLU A 37 -5.72 -14.99 -16.66
CA GLU A 37 -5.20 -16.36 -16.72
C GLU A 37 -4.69 -16.88 -15.36
N SER A 38 -4.66 -16.03 -14.34
CA SER A 38 -4.07 -16.31 -13.04
C SER A 38 -4.88 -15.70 -11.90
N THR A 39 -4.97 -16.43 -10.79
CA THR A 39 -5.55 -15.89 -9.56
C THR A 39 -4.57 -14.91 -8.93
N THR A 40 -5.04 -13.69 -8.65
CA THR A 40 -4.18 -12.62 -8.11
C THR A 40 -4.53 -12.36 -6.66
N THR A 41 -3.54 -12.39 -5.77
CA THR A 41 -3.69 -11.87 -4.40
C THR A 41 -3.10 -10.46 -4.34
N LEU A 42 -3.97 -9.48 -4.19
CA LEU A 42 -3.62 -8.07 -4.04
C LEU A 42 -3.52 -7.74 -2.56
N VAL A 43 -2.31 -7.45 -2.08
CA VAL A 43 -2.06 -7.06 -0.70
C VAL A 43 -1.94 -5.54 -0.62
N LEU A 44 -2.91 -4.90 0.01
CA LEU A 44 -2.88 -3.48 0.33
C LEU A 44 -2.08 -3.27 1.61
N LEU A 45 -0.88 -2.70 1.47
CA LEU A 45 0.03 -2.42 2.58
C LEU A 45 -0.01 -0.94 2.94
N TYR A 46 -0.53 -0.63 4.13
CA TYR A 46 -0.46 0.71 4.72
C TYR A 46 0.48 0.70 5.92
N VAL A 47 1.39 1.66 6.00
CA VAL A 47 2.25 1.85 7.18
C VAL A 47 1.78 3.09 7.93
N LYS A 48 1.32 2.89 9.16
CA LYS A 48 0.92 3.99 10.03
C LYS A 48 2.13 4.88 10.31
N PRO A 49 2.04 6.21 10.09
CA PRO A 49 3.07 7.11 10.54
C PRO A 49 3.22 7.01 12.06
N PRO A 50 4.46 7.08 12.60
CA PRO A 50 4.64 7.19 14.04
C PRO A 50 3.90 8.45 14.53
N PRO A 51 3.22 8.40 15.70
CA PRO A 51 2.61 9.59 16.27
C PRO A 51 3.63 10.71 16.36
N ALA A 52 3.28 11.90 15.86
CA ALA A 52 4.19 13.02 15.83
C ALA A 52 4.45 13.52 17.26
N LEU A 53 5.54 13.05 17.87
CA LEU A 53 5.96 13.40 19.23
C LEU A 53 7.03 14.48 19.14
N TYR A 54 6.63 15.74 19.26
CA TYR A 54 7.57 16.86 19.15
C TYR A 54 8.16 17.31 20.49
N SER A 55 7.75 16.70 21.62
CA SER A 55 8.25 17.09 22.95
C SER A 55 8.34 15.92 23.93
N SER A 56 9.38 15.91 24.78
CA SER A 56 9.49 15.04 25.95
C SER A 56 8.32 15.20 26.93
N PHE A 57 7.62 16.34 26.87
CA PHE A 57 6.40 16.58 27.63
C PHE A 57 5.21 15.74 27.13
N ASP A 58 5.05 15.57 25.81
CA ASP A 58 3.96 14.77 25.23
C ASP A 58 4.04 13.30 25.65
N VAL A 59 5.25 12.76 25.75
CA VAL A 59 5.48 11.38 26.19
C VAL A 59 5.01 11.20 27.63
N ALA A 60 5.38 12.12 28.53
CA ALA A 60 4.96 12.06 29.93
C ALA A 60 3.44 12.21 30.07
N VAL A 61 2.82 13.17 29.36
CA VAL A 61 1.36 13.39 29.35
C VAL A 61 0.61 12.15 28.86
N ARG A 62 1.11 11.49 27.80
CA ARG A 62 0.51 10.26 27.30
C ARG A 62 0.64 9.08 28.27
N MET A 63 1.67 9.05 29.11
CA MET A 63 1.80 8.01 30.15
C MET A 63 0.85 8.21 31.33
N VAL A 64 0.41 9.44 31.61
CA VAL A 64 -0.42 9.76 32.78
C VAL A 64 -1.90 9.95 32.46
N SER A 65 -2.28 10.13 31.19
CA SER A 65 -3.67 10.43 30.80
C SER A 65 -4.25 9.38 29.84
N THR A 66 -5.18 8.55 30.36
CA THR A 66 -5.93 7.55 29.58
C THR A 66 -6.67 8.17 28.39
N ASP A 67 -7.20 9.39 28.53
CA ASP A 67 -7.91 10.10 27.46
C ASP A 67 -6.98 10.41 26.27
N VAL A 68 -5.71 10.73 26.55
CA VAL A 68 -4.70 11.02 25.52
C VAL A 68 -4.23 9.73 24.83
N ILE A 69 -4.08 8.63 25.58
CA ILE A 69 -3.79 7.32 24.99
C ILE A 69 -4.91 6.94 24.01
N THR A 70 -6.15 7.02 24.48
CA THR A 70 -7.36 6.67 23.73
C THR A 70 -7.52 7.55 22.48
N ALA A 71 -7.29 8.86 22.60
CA ALA A 71 -7.39 9.77 21.46
C ALA A 71 -6.36 9.45 20.36
N VAL A 72 -5.12 9.13 20.74
CA VAL A 72 -4.07 8.79 19.77
C VAL A 72 -4.31 7.40 19.14
N GLU A 73 -4.81 6.43 19.90
CA GLU A 73 -5.21 5.12 19.35
C GLU A 73 -6.38 5.24 18.38
N LYS A 74 -7.37 6.06 18.74
CA LYS A 74 -8.51 6.37 17.88
C LYS A 74 -8.04 7.03 16.58
N TYR A 75 -7.19 8.06 16.67
CA TYR A 75 -6.63 8.73 15.50
C TYR A 75 -5.90 7.77 14.55
N GLY A 76 -5.04 6.90 15.10
CA GLY A 76 -4.35 5.89 14.29
C GLY A 76 -5.32 4.89 13.63
N THR A 77 -6.43 4.56 14.29
CA THR A 77 -7.48 3.70 13.73
C THR A 77 -8.25 4.41 12.62
N ASP A 78 -8.59 5.68 12.82
CA ASP A 78 -9.31 6.52 11.85
C ASP A 78 -8.48 6.69 10.56
N MET A 79 -7.16 6.89 10.66
CA MET A 79 -6.27 6.95 9.49
C MET A 79 -6.24 5.63 8.72
N VAL A 80 -6.07 4.50 9.43
CA VAL A 80 -6.11 3.16 8.81
C VAL A 80 -7.42 2.95 8.05
N ASN A 81 -8.54 3.26 8.69
CA ASN A 81 -9.86 3.11 8.10
C ASN A 81 -10.02 4.01 6.87
N SER A 82 -9.59 5.27 6.95
CA SER A 82 -9.69 6.22 5.85
C SER A 82 -8.89 5.79 4.62
N VAL A 83 -7.62 5.41 4.81
CA VAL A 83 -6.74 4.97 3.71
C VAL A 83 -7.25 3.67 3.10
N MET A 84 -7.60 2.68 3.93
CA MET A 84 -8.08 1.39 3.43
C MET A 84 -9.42 1.50 2.72
N GLN A 85 -10.37 2.27 3.27
CA GLN A 85 -11.65 2.50 2.62
C GLN A 85 -11.48 3.14 1.25
N ARG A 86 -10.55 4.10 1.14
CA ARG A 86 -10.25 4.77 -0.13
C ARG A 86 -9.62 3.82 -1.15
N ALA A 87 -8.63 3.03 -0.74
CA ALA A 87 -7.99 2.04 -1.60
C ALA A 87 -8.99 0.99 -2.10
N GLU A 88 -9.88 0.51 -1.24
CA GLU A 88 -10.92 -0.45 -1.60
C GLU A 88 -12.02 0.14 -2.48
N ALA A 89 -12.38 1.41 -2.28
CA ALA A 89 -13.29 2.10 -3.18
C ALA A 89 -12.74 2.16 -4.61
N ILE A 90 -11.43 2.36 -4.77
CA ILE A 90 -10.77 2.32 -6.10
C ILE A 90 -10.90 0.93 -6.70
N TYR A 91 -10.64 -0.12 -5.92
CA TYR A 91 -10.85 -1.51 -6.37
C TYR A 91 -12.31 -1.77 -6.80
N GLY A 92 -13.28 -1.32 -6.01
CA GLY A 92 -14.70 -1.46 -6.33
C GLY A 92 -15.15 -0.67 -7.57
N ASN A 93 -14.57 0.51 -7.80
CA ASN A 93 -14.90 1.37 -8.94
C ASN A 93 -14.30 0.85 -10.26
N VAL A 94 -13.07 0.33 -10.23
CA VAL A 94 -12.43 -0.28 -11.41
C VAL A 94 -13.22 -1.49 -11.92
N ASN A 95 -13.87 -2.23 -11.00
CA ASN A 95 -14.79 -3.32 -11.34
C ASN A 95 -16.05 -2.85 -12.12
N THR A 96 -16.36 -1.55 -12.08
CA THR A 96 -17.54 -0.97 -12.73
C THR A 96 -17.22 -0.33 -14.09
N GLU A 97 -16.08 0.36 -14.22
CA GLU A 97 -15.71 1.08 -15.45
C GLU A 97 -15.02 0.22 -16.51
N ILE A 98 -14.28 -0.84 -16.14
CA ILE A 98 -13.65 -1.71 -17.14
C ILE A 98 -14.64 -2.80 -17.58
N CYS A 99 -15.52 -2.42 -18.51
CA CYS A 99 -16.51 -3.32 -19.16
C CYS A 99 -15.89 -4.54 -19.88
N LEU A 100 -14.56 -4.60 -20.04
CA LEU A 100 -13.86 -5.73 -20.70
C LEU A 100 -13.25 -6.75 -19.73
N THR A 101 -13.15 -6.46 -18.42
CA THR A 101 -12.38 -7.28 -17.46
C THR A 101 -13.15 -7.74 -16.22
N LYS A 102 -14.50 -7.73 -16.24
CA LYS A 102 -15.33 -8.21 -15.12
C LYS A 102 -15.06 -9.66 -14.72
N GLU A 103 -14.46 -10.47 -15.59
CA GLU A 103 -14.06 -11.85 -15.27
C GLU A 103 -12.66 -11.96 -14.63
N ALA A 104 -11.72 -11.07 -14.92
CA ALA A 104 -10.38 -11.07 -14.30
C ALA A 104 -10.47 -10.63 -12.84
N LEU A 105 -11.24 -9.58 -12.56
CA LEU A 105 -11.36 -9.03 -11.22
C LEU A 105 -12.09 -9.99 -10.25
N LYS A 106 -12.90 -10.92 -10.77
CA LYS A 106 -13.49 -12.01 -9.96
C LYS A 106 -12.44 -12.97 -9.38
N GLN A 107 -11.22 -12.98 -9.94
CA GLN A 107 -10.12 -13.84 -9.48
C GLN A 107 -9.11 -13.09 -8.60
N VAL A 108 -9.48 -11.90 -8.11
CA VAL A 108 -8.62 -11.07 -7.25
C VAL A 108 -9.07 -11.23 -5.79
N ASN A 109 -8.18 -11.77 -4.96
CA ASN A 109 -8.33 -11.77 -3.51
C ASN A 109 -7.63 -10.52 -2.94
N VAL A 110 -8.35 -9.70 -2.18
CA VAL A 110 -7.79 -8.48 -1.58
C VAL A 110 -7.50 -8.73 -0.10
N GLU A 111 -6.25 -8.52 0.32
CA GLU A 111 -5.80 -8.63 1.70
C GLU A 111 -5.31 -7.29 2.23
N ARG A 112 -5.57 -7.01 3.52
CA ARG A 112 -5.07 -5.81 4.19
C ARG A 112 -3.89 -6.16 5.08
N VAL A 113 -2.80 -5.41 4.94
CA VAL A 113 -1.65 -5.48 5.86
C VAL A 113 -1.38 -4.10 6.41
N ILE A 114 -1.39 -4.00 7.75
CA ILE A 114 -1.16 -2.75 8.46
C ILE A 114 0.17 -2.85 9.23
N GLY A 115 1.11 -1.98 8.85
CA GLY A 115 2.38 -1.82 9.53
C GLY A 115 2.41 -0.60 10.45
N SER A 116 3.42 -0.55 11.33
CA SER A 116 3.70 0.62 12.16
C SER A 116 5.21 0.80 12.33
N GLY A 117 5.69 2.04 12.22
CA GLY A 117 7.09 2.40 12.27
C GLY A 117 7.55 3.13 11.02
N GLU A 118 8.85 3.11 10.73
CA GLU A 118 9.42 3.74 9.54
C GLU A 118 8.96 3.03 8.27
N ALA A 119 8.24 3.76 7.40
CA ALA A 119 7.59 3.21 6.19
C ALA A 119 8.53 2.34 5.34
N LYS A 120 9.74 2.84 5.06
CA LYS A 120 10.74 2.17 4.22
C LYS A 120 11.17 0.80 4.78
N ASP A 121 11.31 0.68 6.10
CA ASP A 121 11.80 -0.52 6.76
C ASP A 121 10.66 -1.53 6.95
N VAL A 122 9.48 -1.03 7.30
CA VAL A 122 8.27 -1.85 7.40
C VAL A 122 7.90 -2.45 6.05
N ILE A 123 7.96 -1.67 4.96
CA ILE A 123 7.69 -2.17 3.60
C ILE A 123 8.70 -3.24 3.21
N CYS A 124 10.01 -2.99 3.37
CA CYS A 124 11.04 -3.98 3.05
C CYS A 124 10.85 -5.28 3.83
N THR A 125 10.62 -5.18 5.14
CA THR A 125 10.39 -6.34 6.02
C THR A 125 9.12 -7.11 5.63
N THR A 126 8.06 -6.39 5.27
CA THR A 126 6.80 -7.00 4.85
C THR A 126 6.97 -7.73 3.52
N VAL A 127 7.65 -7.13 2.56
CA VAL A 127 7.95 -7.75 1.26
C VAL A 127 8.84 -8.98 1.43
N GLU A 128 9.83 -8.96 2.30
CA GLU A 128 10.66 -10.13 2.60
C GLU A 128 9.85 -11.29 3.21
N LYS A 129 8.87 -10.98 4.06
CA LYS A 129 7.98 -11.98 4.66
C LYS A 129 6.98 -12.54 3.66
N ILE A 130 6.31 -11.66 2.92
CA ILE A 130 5.23 -12.01 2.00
C ILE A 130 5.76 -12.69 0.73
N ARG A 131 6.98 -12.31 0.30
CA ARG A 131 7.61 -12.70 -0.97
C ARG A 131 6.65 -12.51 -2.16
N PRO A 132 6.14 -11.30 -2.40
CA PRO A 132 5.31 -11.03 -3.56
C PRO A 132 6.14 -11.14 -4.83
N ASP A 133 5.51 -11.39 -5.97
CA ASP A 133 6.20 -11.36 -7.25
C ASP A 133 6.36 -9.93 -7.77
N THR A 134 5.55 -8.98 -7.27
CA THR A 134 5.71 -7.55 -7.57
C THR A 134 5.36 -6.67 -6.36
N LEU A 135 6.17 -5.64 -6.10
CA LEU A 135 5.84 -4.50 -5.24
C LEU A 135 5.48 -3.30 -6.12
N VAL A 136 4.32 -2.69 -5.88
CA VAL A 136 3.88 -1.47 -6.56
C VAL A 136 3.84 -0.31 -5.57
N MET A 137 4.37 0.84 -5.98
CA MET A 137 4.42 2.06 -5.17
C MET A 137 4.17 3.30 -6.04
N GLY A 138 3.66 4.36 -5.42
CA GLY A 138 3.70 5.69 -6.02
C GLY A 138 5.13 6.23 -6.14
N SER A 139 5.35 7.15 -7.08
CA SER A 139 6.61 7.89 -7.20
C SER A 139 6.93 8.67 -5.93
N HIS A 140 5.91 9.28 -5.35
CA HIS A 140 5.96 10.07 -4.12
C HIS A 140 4.83 9.66 -3.17
N GLY A 141 4.85 10.25 -1.97
CA GLY A 141 3.81 10.08 -0.97
C GLY A 141 3.32 11.44 -0.44
N TYR A 142 2.63 11.40 0.69
CA TYR A 142 1.99 12.57 1.28
C TYR A 142 3.02 13.67 1.64
N GLY A 143 2.90 14.85 1.03
CA GLY A 143 3.62 16.07 1.40
C GLY A 143 4.89 16.43 0.61
N PHE A 144 5.15 15.85 -0.57
CA PHE A 144 6.44 16.05 -1.27
C PHE A 144 6.50 17.05 -2.45
N LEU A 145 7.74 17.48 -2.67
CA LEU A 145 8.25 18.62 -3.45
C LEU A 145 8.16 18.43 -4.98
N LYS A 146 7.81 19.49 -5.70
CA LYS A 146 7.52 19.58 -7.16
C LYS A 146 8.70 19.35 -8.12
N ARG A 147 9.60 18.39 -7.90
CA ARG A 147 10.70 18.10 -8.85
C ARG A 147 10.81 16.61 -9.14
N ALA A 148 11.30 16.28 -10.34
CA ALA A 148 11.42 14.97 -10.95
C ALA A 148 12.34 13.93 -10.24
N PHE A 149 12.32 13.89 -8.91
CA PHE A 149 13.00 12.87 -8.12
C PHE A 149 12.06 11.71 -7.80
N LEU A 150 12.59 10.63 -7.24
CA LEU A 150 11.78 9.62 -6.58
C LEU A 150 11.60 10.01 -5.12
N GLY A 151 10.47 9.65 -4.52
CA GLY A 151 10.27 9.72 -3.09
C GLY A 151 11.30 8.87 -2.34
N SER A 152 11.69 9.31 -1.15
CA SER A 152 12.70 8.63 -0.33
C SER A 152 12.36 7.17 -0.02
N VAL A 153 11.08 6.87 0.16
CA VAL A 153 10.58 5.53 0.49
C VAL A 153 10.61 4.60 -0.74
N SER A 154 10.10 5.06 -1.89
CA SER A 154 10.08 4.28 -3.13
C SER A 154 11.49 4.01 -3.65
N GLU A 155 12.37 5.00 -3.60
CA GLU A 155 13.79 4.83 -3.93
C GLU A 155 14.49 3.82 -3.01
N TYR A 156 14.25 3.91 -1.69
CA TYR A 156 14.85 2.99 -0.72
C TYR A 156 14.40 1.54 -0.96
N CYS A 157 13.11 1.33 -1.20
CA CYS A 157 12.55 0.00 -1.45
C CYS A 157 13.10 -0.58 -2.75
N ALA A 158 13.10 0.19 -3.85
CA ALA A 158 13.62 -0.25 -5.15
C ALA A 158 15.08 -0.73 -5.10
N LYS A 159 15.89 -0.18 -4.18
CA LYS A 159 17.29 -0.59 -3.99
C LYS A 159 17.49 -1.83 -3.12
N ARG A 160 16.48 -2.27 -2.37
CA ARG A 160 16.66 -3.24 -1.26
C ARG A 160 15.76 -4.45 -1.32
N VAL A 161 14.53 -4.34 -1.83
CA VAL A 161 13.65 -5.49 -1.91
C VAL A 161 14.11 -6.43 -3.04
N LYS A 162 13.84 -7.73 -2.86
CA LYS A 162 14.28 -8.77 -3.81
C LYS A 162 13.29 -9.00 -4.96
N CYS A 163 12.03 -8.59 -4.80
CA CYS A 163 11.03 -8.70 -5.85
C CYS A 163 11.15 -7.53 -6.83
N PRO A 164 10.67 -7.69 -8.08
CA PRO A 164 10.38 -6.57 -8.98
C PRO A 164 9.65 -5.43 -8.26
N VAL A 165 10.07 -4.19 -8.54
CA VAL A 165 9.43 -2.97 -8.03
C VAL A 165 8.93 -2.14 -9.19
N VAL A 166 7.64 -1.80 -9.16
CA VAL A 166 7.01 -0.88 -10.10
C VAL A 166 6.72 0.42 -9.38
N ILE A 167 7.36 1.49 -9.85
CA ILE A 167 7.11 2.85 -9.36
C ILE A 167 6.26 3.59 -10.38
N VAL A 168 5.04 3.94 -9.99
CA VAL A 168 4.08 4.62 -10.85
C VAL A 168 4.16 6.13 -10.62
N LYS A 169 4.49 6.88 -11.66
CA LYS A 169 4.46 8.34 -11.63
C LYS A 169 3.02 8.84 -11.75
N HIS A 170 2.68 9.89 -11.01
CA HIS A 170 1.39 10.52 -11.15
C HIS A 170 1.40 11.43 -12.40
N PRO A 171 0.33 11.49 -13.22
CA PRO A 171 0.30 12.30 -14.44
C PRO A 171 0.54 13.80 -14.23
N GLN A 172 0.44 14.27 -12.98
CA GLN A 172 0.66 15.66 -12.59
C GLN A 172 2.10 15.93 -12.12
N ASP A 173 2.96 14.91 -12.05
CA ASP A 173 4.40 15.04 -11.85
C ASP A 173 5.01 15.68 -13.12
N LYS A 174 5.09 17.01 -13.15
CA LYS A 174 5.74 17.77 -14.23
C LYS A 174 7.26 17.86 -14.05
#